data_AF-A0A2H1FYJ4-F1
#
_entry.id   AF-A0A2H1FYJ4-F1
#
_cell.length_a   1.000
_cell.length_b   1.000
_cell.length_c   1.000
_cell.angle_alpha   90.00
_cell.angle_beta   90.00
_cell.angle_gamma   90.00
#
_symmetry.space_group_name_H-M   'P 1'
#
loop_
_entity.id
_entity.type
_entity.pdbx_description
1 polymer ?
#
loop_
_entity_poly.entity_id
_entity_poly.type
_entity_poly.pdbx_seq_one_letter_code
_entity_poly.pdbx_strand_id
1 'polypeptide(L)'
;MSPQQLAAQIDHINRELQHHQHKINEWKSKRQECIAHLERIHNHPVDPRNLRAAEQRRHDQTTWRNRRNTAEENLRNHDQRARAKHEEKRKLQHRYDQLRAQQAQRR
;
A
#
# COMPACT_ATOMS: atom_id res chain seq x y z
N MET A 1 -30.58 9.46 -1.72
CA MET A 1 -29.48 9.25 -2.68
C MET A 1 -30.07 8.58 -3.91
N SER A 2 -29.93 9.19 -5.08
CA SER A 2 -30.39 8.59 -6.33
C SER A 2 -29.42 7.48 -6.80
N PRO A 3 -29.86 6.57 -7.68
CA PRO A 3 -28.96 5.58 -8.29
C PRO A 3 -27.75 6.21 -8.99
N GLN A 4 -27.92 7.37 -9.64
CA GLN A 4 -26.83 8.11 -10.28
C GLN A 4 -25.79 8.61 -9.28
N GLN A 5 -26.24 9.10 -8.10
CA GLN A 5 -25.34 9.53 -7.04
C GLN A 5 -24.54 8.35 -6.45
N LEU A 6 -25.18 7.18 -6.28
CA LEU A 6 -24.50 5.97 -5.81
C LEU A 6 -23.48 5.46 -6.82
N ALA A 7 -23.81 5.45 -8.11
CA ALA A 7 -22.87 5.05 -9.16
C ALA A 7 -21.62 5.95 -9.17
N ALA A 8 -21.80 7.27 -9.07
CA ALA A 8 -20.69 8.22 -8.99
C ALA A 8 -19.80 8.00 -7.75
N GLN A 9 -20.39 7.67 -6.59
CA GLN A 9 -19.62 7.33 -5.39
C GLN A 9 -18.83 6.01 -5.55
N ILE A 10 -19.43 5.00 -6.16
CA ILE A 10 -18.74 3.73 -6.46
C ILE A 10 -17.56 3.97 -7.40
N ASP A 11 -17.74 4.81 -8.42
CA ASP A 11 -16.66 5.18 -9.35
C ASP A 11 -15.54 5.95 -8.67
N HIS A 12 -15.87 6.86 -7.75
CA HIS A 12 -14.88 7.55 -6.93
C HIS A 12 -14.06 6.56 -6.09
N ILE A 13 -14.73 5.63 -5.40
CA ILE A 13 -14.04 4.60 -4.60
C ILE A 13 -13.18 3.69 -5.48
N ASN A 14 -13.61 3.37 -6.70
CA ASN A 14 -12.79 2.59 -7.63
C ASN A 14 -11.48 3.31 -7.96
N ARG A 15 -11.49 4.64 -8.14
CA ARG A 15 -10.28 5.44 -8.37
C ARG A 15 -9.38 5.47 -7.13
N GLU A 16 -9.96 5.59 -5.94
CA GLU A 16 -9.20 5.52 -4.68
C GLU A 16 -8.55 4.14 -4.48
N LEU A 17 -9.26 3.05 -4.81
CA LEU A 17 -8.72 1.69 -4.77
C LEU A 17 -7.56 1.51 -5.75
N GLN A 18 -7.69 2.02 -6.99
CA GLN A 18 -6.59 2.02 -7.96
C GLN A 18 -5.38 2.80 -7.45
N HIS A 19 -5.61 3.96 -6.84
CA HIS A 19 -4.54 4.75 -6.22
C HIS A 19 -3.83 3.98 -5.10
N HIS A 20 -4.57 3.35 -4.18
CA HIS A 20 -3.98 2.54 -3.12
C HIS A 20 -3.25 1.31 -3.65
N GLN A 21 -3.77 0.63 -4.67
CA GLN A 21 -3.08 -0.48 -5.32
C GLN A 21 -1.76 -0.04 -5.96
N HIS A 22 -1.75 1.11 -6.62
CA HIS A 22 -0.52 1.69 -7.17
C HIS A 22 0.49 1.99 -6.05
N LYS A 23 0.06 2.63 -4.96
CA LYS A 23 0.94 2.90 -3.80
C LYS A 23 1.48 1.63 -3.16
N ILE A 24 0.67 0.58 -3.03
CA ILE A 24 1.14 -0.72 -2.54
C ILE A 24 2.27 -1.26 -3.43
N ASN A 25 2.14 -1.18 -4.75
CA ASN A 25 3.18 -1.64 -5.67
C ASN A 25 4.45 -0.80 -5.57
N GLU A 26 4.34 0.53 -5.48
CA GLU A 26 5.49 1.41 -5.24
C GLU A 26 6.24 1.04 -3.95
N TRP A 27 5.53 0.85 -2.84
CA TRP A 27 6.14 0.52 -1.56
C TRP A 27 6.70 -0.91 -1.50
N LYS A 28 6.10 -1.86 -2.24
CA LYS A 28 6.68 -3.20 -2.44
C LYS A 28 8.03 -3.12 -3.13
N SER A 29 8.13 -2.30 -4.17
CA SER A 29 9.40 -2.07 -4.88
C SER A 29 10.46 -1.47 -3.95
N LYS A 30 10.12 -0.42 -3.20
CA LYS A 30 11.02 0.21 -2.22
C LYS A 30 11.46 -0.76 -1.12
N ARG A 31 10.57 -1.63 -0.64
CA ARG A 31 10.92 -2.69 0.33
C ARG A 31 11.94 -3.65 -0.26
N GLN A 32 11.75 -4.07 -1.51
CA GLN A 32 12.67 -4.98 -2.20
C GLN A 32 14.05 -4.35 -2.42
N GLU A 33 14.09 -3.07 -2.79
CA GLU A 33 15.32 -2.29 -2.87
C GLU A 33 16.08 -2.28 -1.54
N CYS A 34 15.38 -2.00 -0.43
CA CYS A 34 15.98 -2.01 0.90
C CYS A 34 16.54 -3.40 1.27
N ILE A 35 15.82 -4.47 0.94
CA ILE A 35 16.28 -5.85 1.17
C ILE A 35 17.57 -6.12 0.39
N ALA A 36 17.60 -5.79 -0.90
CA ALA A 36 18.79 -5.97 -1.74
C ALA A 36 20.02 -5.20 -1.21
N HIS A 37 19.81 -3.96 -0.72
CA HIS A 37 20.90 -3.20 -0.09
C HIS A 37 21.40 -3.84 1.21
N LEU A 38 20.49 -4.34 2.05
CA LEU A 38 20.87 -5.02 3.29
C LEU A 38 21.61 -6.34 3.01
N GLU A 39 21.20 -7.09 2.01
CA GLU A 39 21.90 -8.29 1.54
C GLU A 39 23.30 -7.96 1.02
N ARG A 40 23.44 -6.88 0.23
CA ARG A 40 24.75 -6.41 -0.25
C ARG A 40 25.69 -6.06 0.92
N ILE A 41 25.19 -5.34 1.93
CA ILE A 41 25.95 -4.97 3.13
C ILE A 41 26.33 -6.21 3.95
N HIS A 42 25.46 -7.22 3.99
CA HIS A 42 25.73 -8.47 4.67
C HIS A 42 26.84 -9.25 3.97
N ASN A 43 26.77 -9.36 2.63
CA ASN A 43 27.67 -10.16 1.80
C ASN A 43 29.05 -9.52 1.54
N HIS A 44 29.22 -8.22 1.84
CA HIS A 44 30.51 -7.53 1.73
C HIS A 44 31.07 -7.25 3.13
N PRO A 45 31.79 -8.23 3.74
CA PRO A 45 32.44 -8.01 5.02
C PRO A 45 33.52 -6.94 4.89
N VAL A 46 33.64 -6.13 5.93
CA VAL A 46 34.66 -5.09 6.05
C VAL A 46 35.76 -5.60 6.96
N ASP A 47 37.01 -5.28 6.63
CA ASP A 47 38.16 -5.57 7.51
C ASP A 47 37.90 -4.94 8.90
N PRO A 48 37.88 -5.73 9.98
CA PRO A 48 37.65 -5.24 11.33
C PRO A 48 38.69 -4.21 11.80
N ARG A 49 39.88 -4.16 11.19
CA ARG A 49 40.92 -3.16 11.49
C ARG A 49 40.64 -1.81 10.83
N ASN A 50 39.77 -1.77 9.81
CA ASN A 50 39.32 -0.54 9.19
C ASN A 50 38.08 0.01 9.93
N LEU A 51 38.33 0.70 11.05
CA LEU A 51 37.30 1.26 11.93
C LEU A 51 36.30 2.17 11.18
N ARG A 52 36.80 2.99 10.24
CA ARG A 52 35.97 3.90 9.44
C ARG A 52 35.00 3.14 8.56
N ALA A 53 35.48 2.13 7.83
CA ALA A 53 34.62 1.32 6.98
C ALA A 53 33.63 0.47 7.80
N ALA A 54 34.03 0.00 8.99
CA ALA A 54 33.14 -0.73 9.90
C ALA A 54 32.02 0.16 10.44
N GLU A 55 32.33 1.42 10.75
CA GLU A 55 31.34 2.42 11.18
C GLU A 55 30.38 2.78 10.05
N GLN A 56 30.90 3.05 8.83
CA GLN A 56 30.07 3.30 7.66
C GLN A 56 29.09 2.15 7.39
N ARG A 57 29.57 0.90 7.48
CA ARG A 57 28.74 -0.28 7.31
C ARG A 57 27.59 -0.35 8.32
N ARG A 58 27.86 -0.04 9.60
CA ARG A 58 26.82 0.01 10.66
C ARG A 58 25.80 1.12 10.39
N HIS A 59 26.28 2.30 9.97
CA HIS A 59 25.42 3.42 9.62
C HIS A 59 24.50 3.07 8.44
N ASP A 60 25.07 2.54 7.36
CA ASP A 60 24.31 2.12 6.17
C ASP A 60 23.28 1.04 6.53
N GLN A 61 23.66 0.04 7.33
CA GLN A 61 22.75 -1.00 7.77
C GLN A 61 21.56 -0.42 8.55
N THR A 62 21.82 0.55 9.43
CA THR A 62 20.76 1.23 10.20
C THR A 62 19.84 2.03 9.29
N THR A 63 20.41 2.80 8.36
CA THR A 63 19.66 3.60 7.39
C THR A 63 18.74 2.73 6.54
N TRP A 64 19.24 1.63 5.98
CA TRP A 64 18.44 0.74 5.14
C TRP A 64 17.39 -0.05 5.93
N ARG A 65 17.67 -0.42 7.20
CA ARG A 65 16.65 -0.99 8.09
C ARG A 65 15.51 0.00 8.37
N ASN A 66 15.83 1.25 8.65
CA ASN A 66 14.83 2.29 8.90
C ASN A 66 13.97 2.51 7.65
N ARG A 67 14.58 2.62 6.47
CA ARG A 67 13.85 2.73 5.19
C ARG A 67 12.94 1.53 4.93
N ARG A 68 13.40 0.31 5.22
CA ARG A 68 12.56 -0.91 5.13
C ARG A 68 11.35 -0.82 6.06
N ASN A 69 11.56 -0.43 7.31
CA ASN A 69 10.49 -0.30 8.29
C ASN A 69 9.45 0.74 7.84
N THR A 70 9.89 1.89 7.29
CA THR A 70 8.98 2.88 6.69
C THR A 70 8.19 2.30 5.51
N ALA A 71 8.84 1.53 4.63
CA ALA A 71 8.15 0.88 3.51
C ALA A 71 7.09 -0.13 4.01
N GLU A 72 7.42 -0.93 5.03
CA GLU A 72 6.48 -1.88 5.64
C GLU A 72 5.29 -1.19 6.32
N GLU A 73 5.53 -0.09 7.04
CA GLU A 73 4.46 0.70 7.63
C GLU A 73 3.51 1.26 6.57
N ASN A 74 4.06 1.83 5.50
CA ASN A 74 3.25 2.36 4.39
C ASN A 74 2.46 1.24 3.68
N LEU A 75 3.03 0.05 3.52
CA LEU A 75 2.32 -1.10 2.98
C LEU A 75 1.12 -1.48 3.85
N ARG A 76 1.31 -1.57 5.17
CA ARG A 76 0.21 -1.86 6.11
C ARG A 76 -0.87 -0.78 6.05
N ASN A 77 -0.47 0.49 6.03
CA ASN A 77 -1.41 1.61 5.99
C ASN A 77 -2.25 1.61 4.70
N HIS A 78 -1.64 1.41 3.54
CA HIS A 78 -2.37 1.36 2.28
C HIS A 78 -3.23 0.11 2.13
N ASP A 79 -2.78 -1.04 2.64
CA ASP A 79 -3.58 -2.27 2.67
C ASP A 79 -4.83 -2.10 3.54
N GLN A 80 -4.69 -1.52 4.74
CA GLN A 80 -5.81 -1.21 5.62
C GLN A 80 -6.81 -0.23 4.97
N ARG A 81 -6.31 0.85 4.33
CA ARG A 81 -7.17 1.81 3.61
C ARG A 81 -7.89 1.17 2.44
N ALA A 82 -7.22 0.32 1.66
CA ALA A 82 -7.84 -0.42 0.57
C ALA A 82 -8.95 -1.34 1.07
N ARG A 83 -8.73 -2.07 2.19
CA ARG A 83 -9.77 -2.91 2.82
C ARG A 83 -10.97 -2.09 3.27
N ALA A 84 -10.77 -0.95 3.91
CA ALA A 84 -11.85 -0.07 4.32
C ALA A 84 -12.67 0.44 3.12
N LYS A 85 -12.00 0.81 2.02
CA LYS A 85 -12.65 1.23 0.77
C LYS A 85 -13.39 0.09 0.07
N HIS A 86 -12.88 -1.14 0.12
CA HIS A 86 -13.60 -2.32 -0.37
C HIS A 86 -14.91 -2.54 0.41
N GLU A 87 -14.87 -2.40 1.74
CA GLU A 87 -16.05 -2.54 2.58
C GLU A 87 -17.08 -1.42 2.31
N GLU A 88 -16.62 -0.18 2.14
CA GLU A 88 -17.47 0.96 1.76
C GLU A 88 -18.14 0.72 0.39
N LYS A 89 -17.36 0.30 -0.61
CA LYS A 89 -17.88 -0.06 -1.94
C LYS A 89 -18.92 -1.15 -1.85
N ARG A 90 -18.70 -2.20 -1.06
CA ARG A 90 -19.65 -3.32 -0.89
C ARG A 90 -21.00 -2.83 -0.39
N LYS A 91 -21.02 -1.94 0.61
CA LYS A 91 -22.26 -1.36 1.14
C LYS A 91 -22.99 -0.51 0.12
N LEU A 92 -22.26 0.33 -0.63
CA LEU A 92 -22.84 1.18 -1.67
C LEU A 92 -23.38 0.36 -2.85
N GLN A 93 -22.66 -0.67 -3.27
CA GLN A 93 -23.09 -1.58 -4.33
C GLN A 93 -24.39 -2.28 -3.94
N HIS A 94 -24.47 -2.82 -2.71
CA HIS A 94 -25.68 -3.45 -2.21
C HIS A 94 -26.88 -2.49 -2.25
N ARG A 95 -26.69 -1.24 -1.82
CA ARG A 95 -27.74 -0.21 -1.85
C ARG A 95 -28.15 0.17 -3.28
N TYR A 96 -27.19 0.25 -4.19
CA TYR A 96 -27.45 0.52 -5.60
C TYR A 96 -28.30 -0.60 -6.24
N ASP A 97 -27.95 -1.86 -5.96
CA ASP A 97 -28.66 -3.03 -6.47
C ASP A 97 -30.10 -3.11 -5.92
N GLN A 98 -30.30 -2.80 -4.63
CA GLN A 98 -31.63 -2.70 -4.02
C GLN A 98 -32.52 -1.65 -4.71
N LEU A 99 -31.97 -0.45 -4.98
CA LEU A 99 -32.75 0.61 -5.64
C LEU A 99 -33.08 0.24 -7.09
N ARG A 100 -32.15 -0.41 -7.80
CA ARG A 100 -32.40 -0.95 -9.15
C ARG A 100 -33.52 -1.99 -9.17
N ALA A 101 -33.52 -2.92 -8.21
CA ALA A 101 -34.55 -3.92 -8.08
C ALA A 101 -35.94 -3.30 -7.80
N GLN A 102 -36.01 -2.32 -6.90
CA GLN A 102 -37.26 -1.59 -6.61
C GLN A 102 -37.80 -0.83 -7.83
N GLN A 103 -36.92 -0.25 -8.65
CA GLN A 103 -37.34 0.42 -9.89
C GLN A 103 -37.85 -0.57 -10.93
N ALA A 104 -37.30 -1.78 -10.99
CA ALA A 104 -37.75 -2.82 -11.92
C ALA A 104 -39.14 -3.37 -11.54
N GLN A 105 -39.47 -3.45 -10.25
CA GLN A 105 -40.79 -3.91 -9.78
C GLN A 105 -41.92 -2.88 -9.97
N ARG A 106 -41.58 -1.60 -10.21
CA ARG A 106 -42.54 -0.52 -10.46
C ARG A 106 -42.80 -0.28 -11.95
N ARG A 107 -42.16 -1.07 -12.82
CA ARG A 107 -42.37 -1.08 -14.27
C ARG A 107 -43.16 -2.32 -14.64
#